data_AF-A0A2K2V7Q2-F1
#
_entry.id   AF-A0A2K2V7Q2-F1
#
_cell.length_a   1.000
_cell.length_b   1.000
_cell.length_c   1.000
_cell.angle_alpha   90.00
_cell.angle_beta   90.00
_cell.angle_gamma   90.00
#
_symmetry.space_group_name_H-M   'P 1'
#
loop_
_entity.id
_entity.type
_entity.pdbx_description
1 polymer ?
#
loop_
_entity_poly.entity_id
_entity_poly.type
_entity_poly.pdbx_seq_one_letter_code
_entity_poly.pdbx_strand_id
1 'polypeptide(L)'
;IEECVKGTDAVIDLISMPKPIPLVKEGMLPERVTYIDVGKNALDHEFAMKFDTYVFDSVELRKLPSPATFALSIRTMLAERNFRVVEIGDILTGRERPGDMTLITVLGVPVVDAAFCQIVMRKLSLIA
;
A
#
# COMPACT_ATOMS: atom_id res chain seq x y z
N ILE A 1 -11.50 2.55 -15.62
CA ILE A 1 -11.03 2.62 -14.22
C ILE A 1 -12.20 2.98 -13.31
N GLU A 2 -12.86 4.12 -13.50
CA GLU A 2 -14.01 4.56 -12.67
C GLU A 2 -15.11 3.50 -12.54
N GLU A 3 -15.53 2.87 -13.64
CA GLU A 3 -16.52 1.78 -13.60
C GLU A 3 -16.02 0.54 -12.83
N CYS A 4 -14.71 0.31 -12.79
CA CYS A 4 -14.10 -0.85 -12.11
C CYS A 4 -13.94 -0.65 -10.60
N VAL A 5 -13.95 0.60 -10.12
CA VAL A 5 -13.70 0.94 -8.69
C VAL A 5 -14.98 1.35 -7.96
N LYS A 6 -16.08 1.56 -8.68
CA LYS A 6 -17.35 1.95 -8.08
C LYS A 6 -17.93 0.79 -7.26
N GLY A 7 -18.15 1.04 -5.97
CA GLY A 7 -18.77 0.08 -5.05
C GLY A 7 -17.86 -1.07 -4.64
N THR A 8 -16.53 -0.93 -4.81
CA THR A 8 -15.57 -1.93 -4.34
C THR A 8 -15.03 -1.56 -2.96
N ASP A 9 -14.85 -2.56 -2.10
CA ASP A 9 -14.22 -2.37 -0.79
C ASP A 9 -12.68 -2.29 -0.90
N ALA A 10 -12.13 -2.82 -1.99
CA ALA A 10 -10.71 -2.83 -2.27
C ALA A 10 -10.41 -2.58 -3.75
N VAL A 11 -9.26 -1.96 -4.00
CA VAL A 11 -8.69 -1.74 -5.32
C VAL A 11 -7.25 -2.25 -5.30
N ILE A 12 -6.87 -3.07 -6.26
CA ILE A 12 -5.49 -3.58 -6.38
C ILE A 12 -4.86 -2.96 -7.62
N ASP A 13 -3.83 -2.14 -7.39
CA ASP A 13 -3.08 -1.46 -8.42
C ASP A 13 -1.79 -2.23 -8.75
N LEU A 14 -1.80 -2.87 -9.92
CA LEU A 14 -0.67 -3.59 -10.48
C LEU A 14 0.02 -2.81 -11.61
N ILE A 15 -0.27 -1.52 -11.76
CA ILE A 15 0.21 -0.70 -12.88
C ILE A 15 1.61 -0.17 -12.55
N SER A 16 2.63 -0.85 -13.07
CA SER A 16 4.01 -0.38 -13.03
C SER A 16 4.34 0.41 -14.29
N MET A 17 4.83 1.64 -14.14
CA MET A 17 5.17 2.53 -15.25
C MET A 17 6.57 3.11 -15.06
N PRO A 18 7.29 3.47 -16.14
CA PRO A 18 8.61 4.10 -16.03
C PRO A 18 8.60 5.45 -15.31
N LYS A 19 7.44 6.11 -15.27
CA LYS A 19 7.21 7.39 -14.59
C LYS A 19 5.83 7.37 -13.95
N PRO A 20 5.63 8.10 -12.84
CA PRO A 20 4.30 8.28 -12.25
C PRO A 20 3.35 8.93 -13.26
N ILE A 21 2.19 8.32 -13.48
CA ILE A 21 1.09 8.88 -14.27
C ILE A 21 -0.17 8.71 -13.43
N PRO A 22 -0.81 9.78 -12.96
CA PRO A 22 -1.97 9.70 -12.09
C PRO A 22 -3.19 9.20 -12.87
N LEU A 23 -3.38 7.89 -12.89
CA LEU A 23 -4.53 7.21 -13.49
C LEU A 23 -5.70 7.08 -12.50
N VAL A 24 -5.40 7.09 -11.20
CA VAL A 24 -6.37 7.12 -10.11
C VAL A 24 -6.26 8.46 -9.40
N LYS A 25 -7.34 9.24 -9.42
CA LYS A 25 -7.42 10.63 -8.95
C LYS A 25 -8.52 10.77 -7.91
N GLU A 26 -8.56 11.95 -7.29
CA GLU A 26 -9.63 12.32 -6.35
C GLU A 26 -11.01 12.17 -6.99
N GLY A 27 -11.98 11.68 -6.21
CA GLY A 27 -13.35 11.42 -6.65
C GLY A 27 -13.56 10.10 -7.40
N MET A 28 -12.50 9.39 -7.77
CA MET A 28 -12.61 8.08 -8.44
C MET A 28 -12.83 6.93 -7.45
N LEU A 29 -12.29 7.03 -6.23
CA LEU A 29 -12.41 5.98 -5.22
C LEU A 29 -13.62 6.22 -4.30
N PRO A 30 -14.24 5.16 -3.76
CA PRO A 30 -15.23 5.27 -2.68
C PRO A 30 -14.65 5.96 -1.43
N GLU A 31 -15.53 6.53 -0.58
CA GLU A 31 -15.15 7.17 0.70
C GLU A 31 -14.59 6.17 1.73
N ARG A 32 -14.80 4.87 1.50
CA ARG A 32 -14.28 3.77 2.30
C ARG A 32 -13.69 2.72 1.36
N VAL A 33 -12.37 2.62 1.32
CA VAL A 33 -11.68 1.68 0.44
C VAL A 33 -10.31 1.31 0.98
N THR A 34 -9.90 0.08 0.69
CA THR A 34 -8.50 -0.35 0.79
C THR A 34 -7.85 -0.31 -0.58
N TYR A 35 -6.93 0.64 -0.79
CA TYR A 35 -6.13 0.72 -2.01
C TYR A 35 -4.81 -0.02 -1.81
N ILE A 36 -4.55 -1.06 -2.60
CA ILE A 36 -3.35 -1.88 -2.55
C ILE A 36 -2.44 -1.48 -3.71
N ASP A 37 -1.43 -0.69 -3.38
CA ASP A 37 -0.45 -0.12 -4.30
C ASP A 37 0.77 -1.03 -4.46
N VAL A 38 0.73 -1.89 -5.48
CA VAL A 38 1.86 -2.75 -5.87
C VAL A 38 2.68 -2.05 -6.96
N GLY A 39 1.99 -1.40 -7.90
CA GLY A 39 2.56 -0.70 -9.05
C GLY A 39 3.31 0.59 -8.71
N LYS A 40 2.95 1.28 -7.63
CA LYS A 40 3.59 2.49 -7.07
C LYS A 40 3.61 3.71 -8.00
N ASN A 41 2.76 3.74 -9.03
CA ASN A 41 2.83 4.76 -10.07
C ASN A 41 1.49 5.32 -10.54
N ALA A 42 0.37 4.62 -10.35
CA ALA A 42 -0.92 5.02 -10.91
C ALA A 42 -1.78 5.87 -9.97
N LEU A 43 -1.55 5.81 -8.65
CA LEU A 43 -2.23 6.68 -7.69
C LEU A 43 -1.64 8.09 -7.71
N ASP A 44 -2.52 9.08 -7.84
CA ASP A 44 -2.14 10.48 -7.72
C ASP A 44 -1.55 10.80 -6.35
N HIS A 45 -0.41 11.49 -6.37
CA HIS A 45 0.38 11.79 -5.18
C HIS A 45 -0.31 12.75 -4.21
N GLU A 46 -1.08 13.72 -4.70
CA GLU A 46 -1.81 14.65 -3.85
C GLU A 46 -3.03 13.96 -3.25
N PHE A 47 -3.72 13.14 -4.06
CA PHE A 47 -4.84 12.34 -3.60
C PHE A 47 -4.43 11.32 -2.53
N ALA A 48 -3.22 10.76 -2.60
CA ALA A 48 -2.68 9.86 -1.57
C ALA A 48 -2.64 10.50 -0.16
N MET A 49 -2.71 11.83 -0.02
CA MET A 49 -2.82 12.50 1.28
C MET A 49 -4.18 12.32 1.96
N LYS A 50 -5.24 11.96 1.23
CA LYS A 50 -6.60 11.76 1.76
C LYS A 50 -6.77 10.47 2.55
N PHE A 51 -5.82 9.54 2.44
CA PHE A 51 -5.84 8.29 3.20
C PHE A 51 -5.56 8.56 4.68
N ASP A 52 -6.31 7.90 5.55
CA ASP A 52 -6.18 8.03 7.01
C ASP A 52 -5.20 7.01 7.60
N THR A 53 -4.93 5.93 6.87
CA THR A 53 -4.08 4.82 7.31
C THR A 53 -3.16 4.39 6.18
N TYR A 54 -1.85 4.47 6.43
CA TYR A 54 -0.81 3.99 5.52
C TYR A 54 -0.22 2.70 6.08
N VAL A 55 -0.28 1.64 5.28
CA VAL A 55 0.20 0.31 5.65
C VAL A 55 1.38 -0.01 4.75
N PHE A 56 2.48 -0.47 5.33
CA PHE A 56 3.64 -0.96 4.59
C PHE A 56 3.91 -2.43 4.94
N ASP A 57 4.43 -3.18 3.98
CA ASP A 57 5.03 -4.49 4.25
C ASP A 57 6.30 -4.38 5.11
N SER A 58 7.00 -3.23 5.05
CA SER A 58 8.00 -2.81 6.03
C SER A 58 8.02 -1.29 6.16
N VAL A 59 7.83 -0.77 7.37
CA VAL A 59 7.88 0.67 7.64
C VAL A 59 9.29 1.23 7.46
N GLU A 60 10.34 0.41 7.68
CA GLU A 60 11.73 0.82 7.45
C GLU A 60 12.05 1.10 5.98
N LEU A 61 11.36 0.41 5.05
CA LEU A 61 11.55 0.57 3.62
C LEU A 61 10.78 1.76 3.02
N ARG A 62 9.97 2.49 3.81
CA ARG A 62 9.18 3.66 3.36
C ARG A 62 10.00 4.84 2.81
N LYS A 63 11.33 4.72 2.76
CA LYS A 63 12.20 5.66 2.04
C LYS A 63 12.14 5.48 0.52
N LEU A 64 11.60 4.36 0.03
CA LEU A 64 11.46 4.10 -1.39
C LEU A 64 10.36 4.99 -2.01
N PRO A 65 10.52 5.46 -3.26
CA PRO A 65 9.51 6.29 -3.92
C PRO A 65 8.19 5.54 -4.11
N SER A 66 7.10 6.17 -3.67
CA SER A 66 5.72 5.73 -3.87
C SER A 66 4.76 6.89 -3.57
N PRO A 67 3.50 6.82 -4.01
CA PRO A 67 2.46 7.77 -3.63
C PRO A 67 2.32 7.95 -2.11
N ALA A 68 2.37 6.86 -1.35
CA ALA A 68 2.30 6.90 0.11
C ALA A 68 3.46 7.69 0.74
N THR A 69 4.69 7.47 0.25
CA THR A 69 5.90 8.09 0.82
C THR A 69 6.00 9.57 0.48
N PHE A 70 5.49 9.97 -0.69
CA PHE A 70 5.29 11.37 -1.03
C PHE A 70 4.23 12.03 -0.14
N ALA A 71 3.06 11.42 0.02
CA ALA A 71 2.00 11.94 0.87
C ALA A 71 2.46 12.15 2.32
N LEU A 72 3.12 11.15 2.91
CA LEU A 72 3.66 11.24 4.27
C LEU A 72 4.70 12.37 4.43
N SER A 73 5.53 12.61 3.41
CA SER A 73 6.51 13.70 3.43
C SER A 73 5.83 15.07 3.48
N ILE A 74 4.79 15.28 2.66
CA ILE A 74 4.02 16.53 2.67
C ILE A 74 3.28 16.71 4.00
N ARG A 75 2.57 15.68 4.47
CA ARG A 75 1.81 15.76 5.72
C ARG A 75 2.71 16.04 6.93
N THR A 76 3.92 15.50 6.92
CA THR A 76 4.94 15.82 7.93
C THR A 76 5.35 17.30 7.86
N MET A 77 5.58 17.86 6.67
CA MET A 77 5.89 19.29 6.49
C MET A 77 4.75 20.19 6.95
N LEU A 78 3.49 19.76 6.76
CA LEU A 78 2.29 20.48 7.20
C LEU A 78 1.97 20.30 8.69
N ALA A 79 2.79 19.56 9.44
CA ALA A 79 2.56 19.19 10.84
C ALA A 79 1.17 18.53 11.09
N GLU A 80 0.62 17.89 10.06
CA GLU A 80 -0.63 17.16 10.18
C GLU A 80 -0.40 15.87 10.98
N ARG A 81 -1.35 15.50 11.85
CA ARG A 81 -1.24 14.30 12.71
C ARG A 81 -2.42 13.35 12.63
N ASN A 82 -3.42 13.66 11.80
CA ASN A 82 -4.64 12.87 11.67
C ASN A 82 -4.43 11.70 10.69
N PHE A 83 -3.42 10.87 10.95
CA PHE A 83 -3.18 9.63 10.21
C PHE A 83 -2.36 8.63 11.00
N ARG A 84 -2.37 7.39 10.53
CA ARG A 84 -1.60 6.29 11.11
C ARG A 84 -0.65 5.70 10.07
N VAL A 85 0.51 5.27 10.53
CA VAL A 85 1.49 4.50 9.73
C VAL A 85 1.72 3.20 10.47
N VAL A 86 1.42 2.07 9.82
CA VAL A 86 1.46 0.74 10.44
C VAL A 86 2.15 -0.28 9.53
N GLU A 87 2.72 -1.33 10.14
CA GLU A 87 3.19 -2.48 9.39
C GLU A 87 2.06 -3.49 9.17
N ILE A 88 2.08 -4.17 8.01
CA ILE A 88 1.06 -5.16 7.66
C ILE A 88 1.01 -6.30 8.68
N GLY A 89 2.14 -6.67 9.29
CA GLY A 89 2.23 -7.68 10.34
C GLY A 89 1.40 -7.33 11.59
N ASP A 90 1.32 -6.05 11.95
CA ASP A 90 0.53 -5.61 13.11
C ASP A 90 -0.99 -5.69 12.82
N ILE A 91 -1.40 -5.48 11.57
CA ILE A 91 -2.78 -5.71 11.14
C ILE A 91 -3.09 -7.21 11.16
N LEU A 92 -2.22 -8.04 10.58
CA LEU A 92 -2.42 -9.49 10.50
C LEU A 92 -2.47 -10.17 11.87
N THR A 93 -1.77 -9.62 12.87
CA THR A 93 -1.80 -10.10 14.26
C THR A 93 -2.90 -9.46 15.11
N GLY A 94 -3.70 -8.56 14.54
CA GLY A 94 -4.81 -7.88 15.20
C GLY A 94 -4.39 -6.80 16.22
N ARG A 95 -3.12 -6.39 16.24
CA ARG A 95 -2.61 -5.30 17.07
C ARG A 95 -3.10 -3.95 16.58
N GLU A 96 -3.22 -3.81 15.26
CA GLU A 96 -3.73 -2.63 14.59
C GLU A 96 -4.96 -2.97 13.74
N ARG A 97 -5.76 -1.95 13.42
CA ARG A 97 -6.92 -2.09 12.51
C ARG A 97 -6.78 -1.14 11.32
N PRO A 98 -7.17 -1.55 10.11
CA PRO A 98 -7.27 -0.65 8.97
C PRO A 98 -8.26 0.48 9.29
N GLY A 99 -8.07 1.63 8.65
CA GLY A 99 -9.02 2.75 8.74
C GLY A 99 -10.04 2.73 7.61
N ASP A 100 -10.80 3.81 7.47
CA ASP A 100 -11.85 3.94 6.46
C ASP A 100 -11.22 4.07 5.06
N MET A 101 -10.17 4.88 4.94
CA MET A 101 -9.35 5.01 3.74
C MET A 101 -7.95 4.47 4.01
N THR A 102 -7.70 3.23 3.59
CA THR A 102 -6.44 2.52 3.83
C THR A 102 -5.60 2.41 2.55
N LEU A 103 -4.36 2.90 2.58
CA LEU A 103 -3.38 2.75 1.50
C LEU A 103 -2.32 1.73 1.91
N ILE A 104 -2.34 0.56 1.29
CA ILE A 104 -1.33 -0.49 1.47
C ILE A 104 -0.28 -0.36 0.36
N THR A 105 0.96 -0.05 0.71
CA THR A 105 2.06 0.03 -0.26
C THR A 105 2.95 -1.20 -0.13
N VAL A 106 3.08 -1.96 -1.23
CA VAL A 106 3.94 -3.15 -1.30
C VAL A 106 5.32 -2.75 -1.82
N LEU A 107 6.30 -2.70 -0.92
CA LEU A 107 7.67 -2.31 -1.27
C LEU A 107 8.51 -3.50 -1.74
N GLY A 108 8.15 -4.72 -1.32
CA GLY A 108 8.88 -5.95 -1.58
C GLY A 108 9.90 -6.20 -0.49
N VAL A 109 9.55 -7.06 0.47
CA VAL A 109 10.43 -7.48 1.55
C VAL A 109 11.04 -8.87 1.25
N PRO A 110 12.38 -9.03 1.25
CA PRO A 110 13.03 -10.30 0.86
C PRO A 110 12.61 -11.51 1.69
N VAL A 111 12.14 -11.28 2.92
CA VAL A 111 11.68 -12.34 3.82
C VAL A 111 10.46 -13.09 3.26
N VAL A 112 9.59 -12.41 2.50
CA VAL A 112 8.43 -13.03 1.88
C VAL A 112 8.87 -13.99 0.77
N ASP A 113 9.81 -13.58 -0.07
CA ASP A 113 10.38 -14.44 -1.12
C ASP A 113 11.10 -15.65 -0.52
N ALA A 114 11.92 -15.43 0.52
CA ALA A 114 12.64 -16.50 1.20
C ALA A 114 11.68 -17.52 1.85
N ALA A 115 10.65 -17.05 2.54
CA ALA A 115 9.64 -17.91 3.16
C ALA A 115 8.85 -18.70 2.10
N PHE A 116 8.47 -18.05 1.00
CA PHE A 116 7.78 -18.72 -0.10
C PHE A 116 8.66 -19.79 -0.74
N CYS A 117 9.94 -19.48 -1.02
CA CYS A 117 10.90 -20.45 -1.53
C CYS A 117 11.08 -21.64 -0.58
N GLN A 118 11.20 -21.42 0.73
CA GLN A 118 11.29 -22.51 1.71
C GLN A 118 10.05 -23.40 1.71
N ILE A 119 8.85 -22.81 1.63
CA ILE A 119 7.59 -23.56 1.53
C ILE A 119 7.59 -24.44 0.27
N VAL A 120 7.99 -23.88 -0.87
CA VAL A 120 8.07 -24.63 -2.14
C VAL A 120 9.11 -25.74 -2.07
N MET A 121 10.32 -25.46 -1.58
CA MET A 121 11.38 -26.47 -1.44
C MET A 121 10.98 -27.61 -0.51
N ARG A 122 10.27 -27.34 0.59
CA ARG A 122 9.71 -28.37 1.47
C ARG A 122 8.66 -29.23 0.77
N LYS A 123 7.74 -28.60 0.01
CA LYS A 123 6.74 -29.34 -0.78
C LYS A 123 7.37 -30.25 -1.84
N LEU A 124 8.52 -29.85 -2.36
CA LEU A 124 9.31 -30.64 -3.31
C LEU A 124 10.29 -31.61 -2.63
N SER A 125 10.30 -31.71 -1.30
CA SER A 125 11.22 -32.55 -0.52
C SER A 125 12.71 -32.26 -0.79
N LEU A 126 13.04 -31.04 -1.21
CA LEU A 126 14.43 -30.59 -1.44
C LEU A 126 15.13 -30.18 -0.15
N ILE A 127 14.34 -29.79 0.86
CA ILE A 127 14.79 -29.44 2.22
C ILE A 127 13.80 -30.03 3.23
N ALA A 128 14.24 -30.16 4.48
CA ALA A 128 13.43 -30.63 5.61
C ALA A 128 12.47 -29.56 6.15
#